data_AF-A0A938Q4N4-F1
#
_entry.id   AF-A0A938Q4N4-F1
#
_cell.length_a   1.000
_cell.length_b   1.000
_cell.length_c   1.000
_cell.angle_alpha   90.00
_cell.angle_beta   90.00
_cell.angle_gamma   90.00
#
_symmetry.space_group_name_H-M   'P 1'
#
loop_
_entity.id
_entity.type
_entity.pdbx_description
1 polymer ?
#
loop_
_entity_poly.entity_id
_entity_poly.type
_entity_poly.pdbx_seq_one_letter_code
_entity_poly.pdbx_strand_id
1 'polypeptide(L)'
;MNSSYARLPARASDYNRQKGRNWSRAMATPPIVDFRRSMKGEESAVAAEKVVKGEPKTLVKNYFTDPTSQFFAGTWSSSVGKWKVNYTEHEFCHLLEGRVTLTSEEGKRWQFNAGDAWVIPAGFKGTWESVEPARKRYAIFEATTPSQT
;
A
#
# COMPACT_ATOMS: atom_id res chain seq x y z
N MET A 1 -6.19 15.24 0.80
CA MET A 1 -7.07 14.05 0.95
C MET A 1 -7.00 13.22 -0.33
N ASN A 2 -6.84 11.89 -0.18
CA ASN A 2 -6.96 10.82 -1.19
C ASN A 2 -5.68 10.35 -1.93
N SER A 3 -4.76 9.71 -1.21
CA SER A 3 -3.91 8.64 -1.81
C SER A 3 -4.82 7.49 -2.28
N SER A 4 -4.45 6.88 -3.40
CA SER A 4 -5.30 6.00 -4.24
C SER A 4 -5.39 4.55 -3.77
N TYR A 5 -4.88 4.22 -2.59
CA TYR A 5 -4.97 2.88 -2.06
C TYR A 5 -6.14 2.76 -1.08
N ALA A 6 -6.73 1.57 -1.09
CA ALA A 6 -7.91 1.18 -0.34
C ALA A 6 -8.06 1.95 0.98
N ARG A 7 -9.25 2.54 1.15
CA ARG A 7 -9.68 3.21 2.38
C ARG A 7 -9.27 2.33 3.57
N LEU A 8 -8.30 2.79 4.37
CA LEU A 8 -7.86 2.08 5.58
C LEU A 8 -9.10 1.74 6.43
N PRO A 9 -9.21 0.53 7.00
CA PRO A 9 -10.37 0.18 7.82
C PRO A 9 -10.52 1.17 8.98
N ALA A 10 -11.77 1.54 9.26
CA ALA A 10 -12.13 2.54 10.26
C ALA A 10 -11.52 2.23 11.64
N ARG A 11 -11.15 3.31 12.37
CA ARG A 11 -10.59 3.26 13.71
C ARG A 11 -11.41 2.35 14.63
N ALA A 12 -10.80 1.31 15.17
CA ALA A 12 -11.34 0.55 16.29
C ALA A 12 -11.09 1.32 17.60
N SER A 13 -11.88 2.36 17.87
CA SER A 13 -12.02 2.92 19.22
C SER A 13 -13.02 2.07 19.97
N ASP A 14 -12.53 1.16 20.81
CA ASP A 14 -13.12 0.74 22.10
C ASP A 14 -12.47 -0.57 22.54
N TYR A 15 -11.20 -0.50 22.96
CA TYR A 15 -10.58 -1.59 23.69
C TYR A 15 -9.81 -1.02 24.87
N ASN A 16 -10.53 -0.64 25.93
CA ASN A 16 -10.07 -0.82 27.31
C ASN A 16 -11.08 -0.28 28.33
N ARG A 17 -11.89 -1.19 28.90
CA ARG A 17 -12.35 -1.05 30.28
C ARG A 17 -12.72 -2.42 30.84
N GLN A 18 -11.76 -3.14 31.46
CA GLN A 18 -11.96 -3.73 32.80
C GLN A 18 -10.75 -4.54 33.33
N LYS A 19 -10.30 -4.06 34.50
CA LYS A 19 -9.86 -4.78 35.71
C LYS A 19 -8.75 -5.86 35.61
N GLY A 20 -7.60 -5.48 36.16
CA GLY A 20 -7.05 -6.10 37.38
C GLY A 20 -6.81 -7.61 37.33
N ARG A 21 -5.61 -8.01 36.90
CA ARG A 21 -4.91 -9.20 37.39
C ARG A 21 -3.43 -9.09 37.04
N ASN A 22 -2.58 -9.02 38.06
CA ASN A 22 -1.13 -9.15 37.95
C ASN A 22 -0.79 -10.54 37.41
N TRP A 23 -0.30 -10.59 36.18
CA TRP A 23 0.47 -11.70 35.63
C TRP A 23 1.73 -11.06 35.04
N SER A 24 2.90 -11.52 35.47
CA SER A 24 4.17 -11.25 34.82
C SER A 24 4.02 -11.59 33.34
N ARG A 25 3.76 -10.57 32.52
CA ARG A 25 3.60 -10.71 31.07
C ARG A 25 5.00 -10.98 30.51
N ALA A 26 5.41 -12.24 30.48
CA ALA A 26 6.37 -12.68 29.49
C ALA A 26 5.89 -12.08 28.18
N MET A 27 6.68 -11.17 27.59
CA MET A 27 6.30 -10.53 26.34
C MET A 27 6.18 -11.66 25.31
N ALA A 28 4.95 -12.08 25.02
CA ALA A 28 4.67 -13.08 24.01
C ALA A 28 5.39 -12.64 22.72
N THR A 29 6.17 -13.55 22.13
CA THR A 29 6.91 -13.30 20.90
C THR A 29 5.94 -12.79 19.83
N PRO A 30 6.14 -11.59 19.28
CA PRO A 30 5.31 -11.10 18.19
C PRO A 30 5.38 -12.07 17.00
N PRO A 31 4.25 -12.46 16.39
CA PRO A 31 4.27 -13.42 15.30
C PRO A 31 4.91 -12.80 14.05
N ILE A 32 5.74 -13.58 13.34
CA ILE A 32 6.23 -13.21 12.01
C ILE A 32 5.10 -13.35 11.00
N VAL A 33 4.89 -12.29 10.20
CA VAL A 33 3.87 -12.29 9.15
C VAL A 33 4.41 -12.95 7.89
N ASP A 34 3.95 -14.17 7.62
CA ASP A 34 4.32 -14.93 6.43
C ASP A 34 3.41 -14.60 5.24
N PHE A 35 3.98 -14.02 4.18
CA PHE A 35 3.24 -13.65 2.96
C PHE A 35 2.83 -14.86 2.11
N ARG A 36 3.31 -16.08 2.44
CA ARG A 36 2.88 -17.33 1.81
C ARG A 36 1.48 -17.75 2.26
N ARG A 37 0.96 -17.21 3.36
CA ARG A 37 -0.40 -17.54 3.83
C ARG A 37 -1.44 -17.06 2.81
N SER A 38 -2.50 -17.85 2.63
CA SER A 38 -3.63 -17.45 1.80
C SER A 38 -4.46 -16.39 2.54
N MET A 39 -4.75 -15.28 1.86
CA MET A 39 -5.72 -14.28 2.31
C MET A 39 -6.58 -13.85 1.12
N LYS A 40 -7.85 -13.54 1.42
CA LYS A 40 -8.76 -12.90 0.48
C LYS A 40 -8.25 -11.48 0.20
N GLY A 41 -8.28 -11.07 -1.06
CA GLY A 41 -7.96 -9.71 -1.47
C GLY A 41 -9.20 -8.84 -1.61
N GLU A 42 -8.98 -7.54 -1.56
CA GLU A 42 -9.98 -6.51 -1.84
C GLU A 42 -9.75 -5.98 -3.25
N GLU A 43 -10.69 -6.27 -4.16
CA GLU A 43 -10.67 -5.74 -5.53
C GLU A 43 -11.33 -4.37 -5.57
N SER A 44 -10.76 -3.45 -6.35
CA SER A 44 -11.32 -2.13 -6.59
C SER A 44 -10.96 -1.63 -7.99
N ALA A 45 -11.91 -0.97 -8.64
CA ALA A 45 -11.62 -0.21 -9.86
C ALA A 45 -10.87 1.07 -9.52
N VAL A 46 -9.94 1.50 -10.37
CA VAL A 46 -9.34 2.83 -10.22
C VAL A 46 -10.42 3.88 -10.45
N ALA A 47 -10.50 4.87 -9.57
CA ALA A 47 -11.48 5.94 -9.65
C ALA A 47 -11.41 6.65 -11.01
N ALA A 48 -12.56 6.83 -11.66
CA ALA A 48 -12.65 7.25 -13.06
C ALA A 48 -11.92 8.57 -13.34
N GLU A 49 -11.91 9.50 -12.38
CA GLU A 49 -11.22 10.79 -12.47
C GLU A 49 -9.69 10.69 -12.47
N LYS A 50 -9.13 9.58 -11.99
CA LYS A 50 -7.69 9.31 -12.00
C LYS A 50 -7.27 8.58 -13.27
N VAL A 51 -8.18 7.87 -13.94
CA VAL A 51 -7.86 7.05 -15.11
C VAL A 51 -7.41 7.94 -16.27
N VAL A 52 -6.30 7.54 -16.89
CA VAL A 52 -5.74 8.16 -18.10
C VAL A 52 -5.92 7.24 -19.30
N LYS A 53 -5.80 5.91 -19.11
CA LYS A 53 -5.97 4.91 -20.18
C LYS A 53 -6.44 3.57 -19.62
N GLY A 54 -7.39 2.94 -20.31
CA GLY A 54 -7.91 1.60 -20.01
C GLY A 54 -8.92 1.61 -18.86
N GLU A 55 -9.24 0.42 -18.36
CA GLU A 55 -10.16 0.20 -17.23
C GLU A 55 -9.44 -0.62 -16.14
N PRO A 56 -8.40 -0.06 -15.50
CA PRO A 56 -7.58 -0.81 -14.56
C PRO A 56 -8.38 -1.19 -13.31
N LYS A 57 -8.27 -2.46 -12.95
CA LYS A 57 -8.73 -3.03 -11.68
C LYS A 57 -7.51 -3.36 -10.84
N THR A 58 -7.61 -3.13 -9.54
CA THR A 58 -6.56 -3.41 -8.57
C THR A 58 -7.04 -4.41 -7.54
N LEU A 59 -6.12 -5.16 -6.95
CA LEU A 59 -6.40 -6.06 -5.84
C LEU A 59 -5.34 -5.89 -4.76
N VAL A 60 -5.76 -5.64 -3.53
CA VAL A 60 -4.89 -5.48 -2.36
C VAL A 60 -5.08 -6.66 -1.40
N LYS A 61 -3.98 -7.19 -0.88
CA LYS A 61 -3.97 -8.06 0.30
C LYS A 61 -3.04 -7.44 1.33
N ASN A 62 -3.60 -6.80 2.35
CA ASN A 62 -2.82 -6.17 3.42
C ASN A 62 -2.51 -7.20 4.52
N TYR A 63 -1.27 -7.69 4.57
CA TYR A 63 -0.87 -8.75 5.49
C TYR A 63 -0.50 -8.24 6.88
N PHE A 64 0.01 -7.02 6.95
CA PHE A 64 0.46 -6.40 8.18
C PHE A 64 0.04 -4.94 8.25
N THR A 65 -0.42 -4.55 9.43
CA THR A 65 -0.58 -3.17 9.88
C THR A 65 0.04 -3.11 11.25
N ASP A 66 0.95 -2.17 11.47
CA ASP A 66 1.53 -1.97 12.78
C ASP A 66 0.51 -1.32 13.75
N PRO A 67 0.75 -1.35 15.07
CA PRO A 67 -0.18 -0.77 16.05
C PRO A 67 -0.43 0.74 15.89
N THR A 68 0.50 1.48 15.28
CA THR A 68 0.34 2.92 15.04
C THR A 68 -0.45 3.23 13.78
N SER A 69 -0.71 2.23 12.93
CA SER A 69 -1.31 2.42 11.60
C SER A 69 -0.49 3.35 10.70
N GLN A 70 0.82 3.34 10.87
CA GLN A 70 1.77 4.11 10.07
C GLN A 70 2.57 3.21 9.12
N PHE A 71 2.69 1.92 9.44
CA PHE A 71 3.42 0.96 8.63
C PHE A 71 2.53 -0.20 8.19
N PHE A 72 2.53 -0.44 6.89
CA PHE A 72 1.73 -1.47 6.23
C PHE A 72 2.60 -2.31 5.34
N ALA A 73 2.28 -3.59 5.21
CA ALA A 73 2.97 -4.45 4.26
C ALA A 73 2.02 -5.49 3.67
N GLY A 74 2.17 -5.75 2.37
CA GLY A 74 1.30 -6.70 1.69
C GLY A 74 1.63 -6.93 0.23
N THR A 75 0.63 -7.42 -0.50
CA THR A 75 0.71 -7.58 -1.96
C THR A 75 -0.34 -6.75 -2.66
N TRP A 76 0.02 -6.24 -3.81
CA TRP A 76 -0.88 -5.52 -4.70
C TRP A 76 -0.76 -6.07 -6.12
N SER A 77 -1.85 -6.07 -6.87
CA SER A 77 -1.83 -6.35 -8.31
C SER A 77 -2.77 -5.44 -9.08
N SER A 78 -2.53 -5.30 -10.37
CA SER A 78 -3.42 -4.58 -11.29
C SER A 78 -3.51 -5.22 -12.66
N SER A 79 -4.66 -5.05 -13.32
CA SER A 79 -4.76 -5.19 -14.78
C SER A 79 -4.05 -4.03 -15.50
N VAL A 80 -3.94 -4.15 -16.82
CA VAL A 80 -3.31 -3.13 -17.69
C VAL A 80 -4.10 -1.82 -17.61
N GLY A 81 -3.37 -0.71 -17.52
CA GLY A 81 -3.95 0.63 -17.54
C GLY A 81 -2.98 1.69 -17.04
N LYS A 82 -3.41 2.96 -17.15
CA LYS A 82 -2.64 4.13 -16.70
C LYS A 82 -3.52 5.06 -15.91
N TRP A 83 -3.02 5.57 -14.78
CA TRP A 83 -3.76 6.50 -13.93
C TRP A 83 -2.84 7.47 -13.21
N LYS A 84 -3.42 8.58 -12.75
CA LYS A 84 -2.75 9.60 -11.94
C LYS A 84 -2.53 9.10 -10.51
N VAL A 85 -1.38 9.42 -9.95
CA VAL A 85 -0.99 9.10 -8.57
C VAL A 85 -0.46 10.32 -7.85
N ASN A 86 -0.70 10.39 -6.54
CA ASN A 86 -0.18 11.39 -5.62
C ASN A 86 0.13 10.67 -4.31
N TYR A 87 1.41 10.49 -4.03
CA TYR A 87 1.90 9.74 -2.87
C TYR A 87 2.09 10.69 -1.69
N THR A 88 1.36 10.46 -0.60
CA THR A 88 1.59 11.13 0.70
C THR A 88 2.48 10.29 1.61
N GLU A 89 2.64 9.02 1.26
CA GLU A 89 3.38 7.98 1.93
C GLU A 89 4.69 7.63 1.19
N HIS A 90 5.65 7.04 1.92
CA HIS A 90 6.76 6.33 1.30
C HIS A 90 6.34 4.89 1.00
N GLU A 91 6.57 4.41 -0.22
CA GLU A 91 6.24 3.03 -0.61
C GLU A 91 7.47 2.32 -1.18
N PHE A 92 7.96 1.29 -0.50
CA PHE A 92 8.83 0.29 -1.10
C PHE A 92 8.00 -0.66 -1.98
N CYS A 93 8.50 -0.96 -3.16
CA CYS A 93 7.91 -1.89 -4.12
C CYS A 93 8.94 -2.96 -4.50
N HIS A 94 8.49 -4.22 -4.59
CA HIS A 94 9.21 -5.29 -5.26
C HIS A 94 8.26 -5.98 -6.24
N LEU A 95 8.50 -5.82 -7.54
CA LEU A 95 7.62 -6.34 -8.58
C LEU A 95 7.89 -7.84 -8.77
N LEU A 96 6.84 -8.63 -8.62
CA LEU A 96 6.89 -10.09 -8.76
C LEU A 96 6.56 -10.53 -10.19
N GLU A 97 5.66 -9.81 -10.85
CA GLU A 97 5.16 -10.12 -12.20
C GLU A 97 4.83 -8.83 -12.95
N GLY A 98 4.96 -8.90 -14.28
CA GLY A 98 4.56 -7.84 -15.20
C GLY A 98 5.58 -6.73 -15.38
N ARG A 99 5.09 -5.60 -15.88
CA ARG A 99 5.88 -4.42 -16.23
C ARG A 99 5.15 -3.14 -15.86
N VAL A 100 5.85 -2.25 -15.15
CA VAL A 100 5.32 -0.99 -14.65
C VAL A 100 6.17 0.17 -15.16
N THR A 101 5.51 1.29 -15.45
CA THR A 101 6.13 2.58 -15.73
C THR A 101 5.62 3.62 -14.74
N LEU A 102 6.53 4.39 -14.16
CA LEU A 102 6.21 5.62 -13.44
C LEU A 102 6.67 6.82 -14.27
N THR A 103 5.83 7.84 -14.40
CA THR A 103 6.20 9.12 -15.03
C THR A 103 5.85 10.26 -14.08
N SER A 104 6.80 11.11 -13.69
CA SER A 104 6.54 12.27 -12.82
C SER A 104 5.78 13.38 -13.55
N GLU A 105 5.29 14.38 -12.82
CA GLU A 105 4.67 15.58 -13.40
C GLU A 105 5.63 16.37 -14.31
N GLU A 106 6.94 16.32 -14.06
CA GLU A 106 7.99 16.92 -14.89
C GLU A 106 8.38 16.04 -16.09
N GLY A 107 7.74 14.89 -16.27
CA GLY A 107 7.94 13.99 -17.42
C GLY A 107 9.09 13.00 -17.27
N LYS A 108 9.80 12.96 -16.14
CA LYS A 108 10.85 11.95 -15.90
C LYS A 108 10.21 10.57 -15.79
N ARG A 109 10.81 9.57 -16.43
CA ARG A 109 10.25 8.22 -16.59
C ARG A 109 11.16 7.14 -16.01
N TRP A 110 10.55 6.18 -15.30
CA TRP A 110 11.19 4.97 -14.78
C TRP A 110 10.40 3.74 -15.21
N GLN A 111 11.10 2.67 -15.56
CA GLN A 111 10.49 1.39 -15.96
C GLN A 111 11.02 0.28 -15.06
N PHE A 112 10.13 -0.62 -14.67
CA PHE A 112 10.42 -1.75 -13.81
C PHE A 112 9.80 -3.02 -14.38
N ASN A 113 10.56 -4.11 -14.34
CA ASN A 113 10.15 -5.45 -14.75
C ASN A 113 10.09 -6.37 -13.52
N ALA A 114 9.54 -7.58 -13.69
CA ALA A 114 9.53 -8.59 -12.66
C ALA A 114 10.96 -8.84 -12.11
N GLY A 115 11.10 -8.83 -10.79
CA GLY A 115 12.36 -8.92 -10.06
C GLY A 115 12.92 -7.57 -9.59
N ASP A 116 12.50 -6.46 -10.20
CA ASP A 116 12.99 -5.13 -9.82
C ASP A 116 12.36 -4.65 -8.50
N ALA A 117 13.13 -3.86 -7.75
CA ALA A 117 12.69 -3.22 -6.51
C ALA A 117 13.04 -1.73 -6.49
N TRP A 118 12.16 -0.91 -5.93
CA TRP A 118 12.32 0.54 -5.85
C TRP A 118 11.55 1.14 -4.69
N VAL A 119 11.79 2.42 -4.41
CA VAL A 119 11.02 3.22 -3.46
C VAL A 119 10.38 4.39 -4.19
N ILE A 120 9.10 4.63 -3.92
CA ILE A 120 8.40 5.86 -4.27
C ILE A 120 8.40 6.74 -3.03
N PRO A 121 9.11 7.89 -3.03
CA PRO A 121 9.10 8.77 -1.88
C PRO A 121 7.78 9.54 -1.76
N ALA A 122 7.37 9.84 -0.52
CA ALA A 122 6.30 10.78 -0.24
C ALA A 122 6.55 12.10 -0.99
N GLY A 123 5.47 12.66 -1.55
CA GLY A 123 5.51 13.84 -2.42
C GLY A 123 5.61 13.52 -3.91
N PHE A 124 5.83 12.26 -4.31
CA PHE A 124 5.80 11.88 -5.73
C PHE A 124 4.41 12.10 -6.33
N LYS A 125 4.37 12.84 -7.44
CA LYS A 125 3.17 13.06 -8.26
C LYS A 125 3.46 12.71 -9.70
N GLY A 126 2.46 12.16 -10.37
CA GLY A 126 2.57 11.81 -11.77
C GLY A 126 1.60 10.71 -12.17
N THR A 127 2.06 9.74 -12.94
CA THR A 127 1.27 8.60 -13.39
C THR A 127 1.92 7.26 -13.06
N TRP A 128 1.08 6.29 -12.74
CA TRP A 128 1.40 4.88 -12.73
C TRP A 128 0.80 4.24 -14.00
N GLU A 129 1.59 3.42 -14.68
CA GLU A 129 1.14 2.65 -15.83
C GLU A 129 1.57 1.19 -15.67
N SER A 130 0.60 0.30 -15.56
CA SER A 130 0.82 -1.15 -15.68
C SER A 130 0.74 -1.50 -17.15
N VAL A 131 1.91 -1.71 -17.76
CA VAL A 131 2.07 -2.02 -19.20
C VAL A 131 1.63 -3.46 -19.49
N GLU A 132 1.89 -4.34 -18.54
CA GLU A 132 1.40 -5.73 -18.46
C GLU A 132 0.66 -5.92 -17.13
N PRO A 133 -0.19 -6.95 -16.96
CA PRO A 133 -0.73 -7.27 -15.64
C PRO A 133 0.39 -7.39 -14.61
N ALA A 134 0.30 -6.61 -13.55
CA ALA A 134 1.40 -6.40 -12.62
C ALA A 134 1.04 -6.94 -11.24
N ARG A 135 2.01 -7.50 -10.53
CA ARG A 135 1.87 -7.91 -9.13
C ARG A 135 3.12 -7.58 -8.35
N LYS A 136 3.00 -6.90 -7.20
CA LYS A 136 4.12 -6.47 -6.36
C LYS A 136 3.91 -6.83 -4.89
N ARG A 137 5.00 -6.94 -4.14
CA ARG A 137 5.00 -6.73 -2.69
C ARG A 137 5.21 -5.25 -2.42
N TYR A 138 4.56 -4.75 -1.37
CA TYR A 138 4.77 -3.39 -0.89
C TYR A 138 5.10 -3.38 0.60
N ALA A 139 5.84 -2.35 1.00
CA ALA A 139 5.88 -1.86 2.37
C ALA A 139 5.68 -0.35 2.35
N ILE A 140 4.69 0.14 3.08
CA ILE A 140 4.29 1.55 3.10
C ILE A 140 4.56 2.11 4.49
N PHE A 141 5.15 3.29 4.54
CA PHE A 141 5.26 4.10 5.75
C PHE A 141 4.64 5.48 5.53
N GLU A 142 3.68 5.85 6.36
CA GLU A 142 3.10 7.19 6.40
C GLU A 142 3.26 7.80 7.80
N ALA A 143 3.94 8.94 7.87
CA ALA A 143 4.09 9.66 9.12
C ALA A 143 2.76 10.29 9.51
N THR A 144 2.28 10.04 10.73
CA THR A 144 1.17 10.81 11.28
C THR A 144 1.66 12.23 11.51
N THR A 145 1.15 13.21 10.76
CA THR A 145 1.39 14.62 11.08
C THR A 145 0.85 14.87 12.48
N PRO A 146 1.65 15.38 13.44
CA PRO A 146 1.12 15.76 14.73
C PRO A 146 0.00 16.77 14.51
N SER A 147 -1.18 16.51 15.08
CA SER A 147 -2.24 17.52 15.12
C SER A 147 -1.65 18.77 15.77
N GLN A 148 -1.63 19.89 15.04
CA GLN A 148 -1.28 21.17 15.63
C GLN A 148 -2.32 21.45 16.74
N THR A 149 -1.85 21.44 17.98
CA THR A 149 -2.61 21.86 19.17
C THR A 149 -2.81 23.36 19.19
#